data_AF-I0YSH2-F1
#
_entry.id   AF-I0YSH2-F1
#
_cell.length_a   1.000
_cell.length_b   1.000
_cell.length_c   1.000
_cell.angle_alpha   90.00
_cell.angle_beta   90.00
_cell.angle_gamma   90.00
#
_symmetry.space_group_name_H-M   'P 1'
#
loop_
_entity.id
_entity.type
_entity.pdbx_description
1 polymer ?
#
loop_
_entity_poly.entity_id
_entity_poly.type
_entity_poly.pdbx_seq_one_letter_code
_entity_poly.pdbx_strand_id
1 'polypeptide(L)'
;MGAVLSVVVAVAVPLGAGFGIGLAIKDDVKGWYKTLKKPDWNPPDWLFGPVWSALYTAMGIASWDVWRKGGGFVPLSLYAVQLAMNLAWSPLFFKKHEIGFALADITALLGVLSATIVSFHQVSPTAAYLLVPYFGWSLFATGLTLSIYKKNPKHRGTLNHEEGPLKEGIDKTVEAAIVTADKTIELSSAAADKTKEAASKAKDAVPKLDLGGTSDPAAKEA
;
A
#
# COMPACT_ATOMS: atom_id res chain seq x y z
N MET A 1 12.89 -28.32 8.09
CA MET A 1 13.89 -27.25 7.91
C MET A 1 13.71 -26.44 6.63
N GLY A 2 13.41 -27.05 5.46
CA GLY A 2 13.27 -26.31 4.19
C GLY A 2 12.19 -25.22 4.15
N ALA A 3 11.01 -25.44 4.74
CA ALA A 3 9.91 -24.48 4.71
C ALA A 3 10.15 -23.23 5.58
N VAL A 4 10.91 -23.35 6.67
CA VAL A 4 11.23 -22.20 7.54
C VAL A 4 12.28 -21.31 6.88
N LEU A 5 13.28 -21.92 6.25
CA LEU A 5 14.30 -21.20 5.50
C LEU A 5 13.69 -20.41 4.32
N SER A 6 12.68 -20.98 3.63
CA SER A 6 12.02 -20.29 2.53
C SER A 6 11.15 -19.09 2.97
N VAL A 7 10.47 -19.15 4.13
CA VAL A 7 9.80 -17.96 4.71
C VAL A 7 10.81 -16.86 4.99
N VAL A 8 11.92 -17.23 5.65
CA VAL A 8 12.93 -16.27 6.09
C VAL A 8 13.51 -15.54 4.89
N VAL A 9 13.82 -16.24 3.80
CA VAL A 9 14.29 -15.63 2.56
C VAL A 9 13.21 -14.73 1.93
N ALA A 10 11.97 -15.21 1.85
CA ALA A 10 10.86 -14.44 1.26
C ALA A 10 10.55 -13.14 2.01
N VAL A 11 10.80 -13.10 3.32
CA VAL A 11 10.64 -11.91 4.18
C VAL A 11 11.91 -11.03 4.19
N ALA A 12 13.09 -11.64 4.21
CA ALA A 12 14.36 -10.92 4.26
C ALA A 12 14.62 -10.08 3.00
N VAL A 13 14.21 -10.58 1.82
CA VAL A 13 14.39 -9.87 0.54
C VAL A 13 13.68 -8.51 0.52
N PRO A 14 12.35 -8.41 0.72
CA PRO A 14 11.65 -7.13 0.71
C PRO A 14 12.08 -6.22 1.87
N LEU A 15 12.31 -6.78 3.08
CA LEU A 15 12.80 -5.99 4.21
C LEU A 15 14.19 -5.41 3.97
N GLY A 16 15.12 -6.24 3.47
CA GLY A 16 16.49 -5.82 3.18
C GLY A 16 16.54 -4.77 2.09
N ALA A 17 15.77 -4.96 1.01
CA ALA A 17 15.67 -3.98 -0.06
C ALA A 17 15.06 -2.65 0.44
N GLY A 18 13.95 -2.72 1.18
CA GLY A 18 13.31 -1.54 1.77
C GLY A 18 14.22 -0.79 2.74
N PHE A 19 14.94 -1.51 3.59
CA PHE A 19 15.91 -0.93 4.50
C PHE A 19 17.08 -0.26 3.77
N GLY A 20 17.64 -0.93 2.75
CA GLY A 20 18.72 -0.38 1.93
C GLY A 20 18.31 0.91 1.22
N ILE A 21 17.12 0.95 0.65
CA ILE A 21 16.57 2.16 0.04
C ILE A 21 16.32 3.25 1.09
N GLY A 22 15.78 2.90 2.26
CA GLY A 22 15.57 3.82 3.37
C GLY A 22 16.86 4.50 3.82
N LEU A 23 17.98 3.76 3.87
CA LEU A 23 19.29 4.33 4.13
C LEU A 23 19.75 5.26 3.01
N ALA A 24 19.54 4.87 1.75
CA ALA A 24 19.96 5.66 0.60
C ALA A 24 19.26 7.03 0.54
N ILE A 25 17.97 7.12 0.90
CA ILE A 25 17.17 8.36 0.81
C ILE A 25 17.19 9.23 2.08
N LYS A 26 17.88 8.80 3.14
CA LYS A 26 17.80 9.42 4.47
C LYS A 26 18.11 10.92 4.48
N ASP A 27 19.06 11.35 3.66
CA ASP A 27 19.45 12.76 3.59
C ASP A 27 18.41 13.60 2.84
N ASP A 28 17.81 13.06 1.78
CA ASP A 28 16.71 13.70 1.04
C ASP A 28 15.46 13.86 1.91
N VAL A 29 15.16 12.87 2.76
CA VAL A 29 14.07 12.94 3.74
C VAL A 29 14.32 14.05 4.77
N LYS A 30 15.56 14.22 5.23
CA LYS A 30 15.92 15.24 6.22
C LYS A 30 16.06 16.64 5.63
N GLY A 31 16.41 16.74 4.34
CA GLY A 31 16.63 17.98 3.62
C GLY A 31 15.46 18.35 2.71
N TRP A 32 15.52 17.92 1.45
CA TRP A 32 14.59 18.30 0.40
C TRP A 32 13.11 18.04 0.76
N TYR A 33 12.79 16.89 1.35
CA TYR A 33 11.40 16.56 1.70
C TYR A 33 10.78 17.51 2.74
N LYS A 34 11.61 18.19 3.55
CA LYS A 34 11.15 19.20 4.51
C LYS A 34 10.82 20.54 3.86
N THR A 35 11.32 20.82 2.67
CA THR A 35 11.05 22.07 1.95
C THR A 35 9.72 22.04 1.19
N LEU A 36 9.18 20.84 0.94
CA LEU A 36 7.93 20.66 0.21
C LEU A 36 6.71 21.07 1.03
N LYS A 37 5.74 21.69 0.36
CA LYS A 37 4.41 21.94 0.92
C LYS A 37 3.62 20.64 1.00
N LYS A 38 3.32 20.20 2.22
CA LYS A 38 2.60 18.94 2.50
C LYS A 38 1.14 19.19 2.90
N PRO A 39 0.24 18.22 2.77
CA PRO A 39 -1.09 18.30 3.35
C PRO A 39 -1.05 18.17 4.88
N ASP A 40 -2.07 18.70 5.56
CA ASP A 40 -2.11 18.74 7.03
C ASP A 40 -2.30 17.35 7.65
N TRP A 41 -2.79 16.39 6.85
CA TRP A 41 -2.94 14.99 7.21
C TRP A 41 -1.68 14.15 6.95
N ASN A 42 -0.57 14.76 6.50
CA ASN A 42 0.68 14.03 6.31
C ASN A 42 1.23 13.51 7.65
N PRO A 43 1.47 12.20 7.79
CA PRO A 43 1.96 11.63 9.04
C PRO A 43 3.41 12.07 9.34
N PRO A 44 3.86 11.93 10.59
CA PRO A 44 5.25 12.12 10.95
C PRO A 44 6.19 11.20 10.15
N ASP A 45 7.36 11.72 9.73
CA ASP A 45 8.33 10.99 8.91
C ASP A 45 8.76 9.63 9.53
N TRP A 46 8.81 9.55 10.86
CA TRP A 46 9.18 8.31 11.56
C TRP A 46 8.16 7.19 11.40
N LEU A 47 6.89 7.49 11.13
CA LEU A 47 5.82 6.49 11.01
C LEU A 47 5.98 5.61 9.77
N PHE A 48 6.58 6.15 8.71
CA PHE A 48 6.78 5.41 7.46
C PHE A 48 7.63 4.16 7.66
N GLY A 49 8.69 4.22 8.49
CA GLY A 49 9.59 3.08 8.73
C GLY A 49 8.90 1.85 9.31
N PRO A 50 8.23 1.96 10.47
CA PRO A 50 7.48 0.86 11.08
C PRO A 50 6.37 0.31 10.18
N VAL A 51 5.62 1.20 9.51
CA VAL A 51 4.54 0.76 8.60
C VAL A 51 5.10 -0.05 7.44
N TRP A 52 6.11 0.44 6.73
CA TRP A 52 6.74 -0.31 5.64
C TRP A 52 7.38 -1.61 6.11
N SER A 53 7.97 -1.64 7.30
CA SER A 53 8.52 -2.88 7.87
C SER A 53 7.44 -3.94 8.09
N ALA A 54 6.29 -3.55 8.64
CA ALA A 54 5.15 -4.44 8.81
C ALA A 54 4.61 -4.92 7.44
N LEU A 55 4.50 -4.02 6.46
CA LEU A 55 4.02 -4.34 5.12
C LEU A 55 4.96 -5.29 4.37
N TYR A 56 6.27 -5.06 4.39
CA TYR A 56 7.25 -5.97 3.77
C TYR A 56 7.25 -7.35 4.42
N THR A 57 7.03 -7.41 5.74
CA THR A 57 6.85 -8.68 6.43
C THR A 57 5.59 -9.40 5.95
N ALA A 58 4.46 -8.69 5.86
CA ALA A 58 3.20 -9.26 5.35
C ALA A 58 3.31 -9.73 3.89
N MET A 59 3.98 -8.96 3.02
CA MET A 59 4.28 -9.30 1.63
C MET A 59 5.13 -10.57 1.51
N GLY A 60 6.19 -10.68 2.33
CA GLY A 60 7.03 -11.87 2.37
C GLY A 60 6.27 -13.12 2.82
N ILE A 61 5.45 -13.00 3.87
CA ILE A 61 4.60 -14.11 4.35
C ILE A 61 3.56 -14.49 3.30
N ALA A 62 2.90 -13.52 2.66
CA ALA A 62 1.91 -13.77 1.63
C ALA A 62 2.50 -14.50 0.41
N SER A 63 3.66 -14.06 -0.08
CA SER A 63 4.35 -14.71 -1.20
C SER A 63 4.80 -16.13 -0.87
N TRP A 64 5.30 -16.36 0.35
CA TRP A 64 5.63 -17.71 0.83
C TRP A 64 4.38 -18.61 0.90
N ASP A 65 3.26 -18.10 1.41
CA ASP A 65 2.02 -18.88 1.54
C ASP A 65 1.44 -19.27 0.16
N VAL A 66 1.58 -18.41 -0.84
CA VAL A 66 1.22 -18.74 -2.23
C VAL A 66 2.18 -19.77 -2.83
N TRP A 67 3.50 -19.58 -2.66
CA TRP A 67 4.50 -20.51 -3.18
C TRP A 67 4.33 -21.93 -2.61
N ARG A 68 4.16 -22.07 -1.29
CA ARG A 68 4.02 -23.38 -0.65
C ARG A 68 2.75 -24.14 -1.06
N LYS A 69 1.71 -23.41 -1.48
CA LYS A 69 0.43 -23.97 -1.95
C LYS A 69 0.45 -24.29 -3.44
N GLY A 70 1.61 -24.25 -4.09
CA GLY A 70 1.76 -24.54 -5.52
C GLY A 70 1.34 -23.38 -6.42
N GLY A 71 1.44 -22.14 -5.93
CA GLY A 71 1.17 -20.95 -6.75
C GLY A 71 2.01 -20.95 -8.02
N GLY A 72 1.34 -20.75 -9.17
CA GLY A 72 1.98 -20.76 -10.47
C GLY A 72 2.91 -19.57 -10.72
N PHE A 73 3.53 -19.56 -11.90
CA PHE A 73 4.42 -18.49 -12.33
C PHE A 73 3.76 -17.11 -12.33
N VAL A 74 2.48 -17.02 -12.72
CA VAL A 74 1.73 -15.75 -12.83
C VAL A 74 1.61 -15.00 -11.49
N PRO A 75 1.06 -15.57 -10.40
CA PRO A 75 0.99 -14.89 -9.11
C PRO A 75 2.34 -14.36 -8.63
N LEU A 76 3.39 -15.19 -8.69
CA LEU A 76 4.72 -14.83 -8.19
C LEU A 76 5.40 -13.78 -9.07
N SER A 77 5.13 -13.78 -10.38
CA SER A 77 5.63 -12.75 -11.30
C SER A 77 4.96 -11.40 -11.03
N LEU A 78 3.64 -11.39 -10.82
CA LEU A 78 2.91 -10.17 -10.43
C LEU A 78 3.44 -9.60 -9.12
N TYR A 79 3.68 -10.46 -8.13
CA TYR A 79 4.33 -10.08 -6.87
C TYR A 79 5.72 -9.47 -7.09
N ALA A 80 6.56 -10.07 -7.94
CA ALA A 80 7.89 -9.55 -8.23
C ALA A 80 7.83 -8.17 -8.91
N VAL A 81 6.91 -7.97 -9.87
CA VAL A 81 6.69 -6.68 -10.53
C VAL A 81 6.18 -5.64 -9.53
N GLN A 82 5.20 -5.99 -8.69
CA GLN A 82 4.69 -5.07 -7.66
C GLN A 82 5.80 -4.65 -6.69
N LEU A 83 6.66 -5.59 -6.27
CA LEU A 83 7.75 -5.30 -5.34
C LEU A 83 8.79 -4.40 -6.01
N ALA A 84 9.12 -4.65 -7.28
CA ALA A 84 10.06 -3.81 -8.03
C ALA A 84 9.54 -2.37 -8.17
N MET A 85 8.27 -2.19 -8.53
CA MET A 85 7.64 -0.86 -8.60
C MET A 85 7.62 -0.18 -7.23
N ASN A 86 7.24 -0.91 -6.18
CA ASN A 86 7.26 -0.39 -4.81
C ASN A 86 8.65 0.12 -4.39
N LEU A 87 9.71 -0.60 -4.74
CA LEU A 87 11.09 -0.20 -4.47
C LEU A 87 11.52 0.96 -5.38
N ALA A 88 11.05 1.03 -6.62
CA ALA A 88 11.37 2.10 -7.56
C ALA A 88 10.77 3.46 -7.17
N TRP A 89 9.63 3.46 -6.49
CA TRP A 89 8.95 4.68 -6.04
C TRP A 89 9.84 5.62 -5.21
N SER A 90 10.56 5.07 -4.23
CA SER A 90 11.36 5.88 -3.29
C SER A 90 12.53 6.61 -3.98
N PRO A 91 13.37 5.97 -4.81
CA PRO A 91 14.36 6.67 -5.63
C PRO A 91 13.76 7.68 -6.60
N LEU A 92 12.62 7.39 -7.24
CA LEU A 92 11.94 8.34 -8.13
C LEU A 92 11.54 9.61 -7.37
N PHE A 93 10.94 9.44 -6.19
CA PHE A 93 10.46 10.55 -5.38
C PHE A 93 11.59 11.33 -4.71
N PHE A 94 12.49 10.64 -3.99
CA PHE A 94 13.47 11.28 -3.10
C PHE A 94 14.83 11.53 -3.74
N LYS A 95 15.28 10.72 -4.70
CA LYS A 95 16.60 10.93 -5.33
C LYS A 95 16.51 11.74 -6.60
N LYS A 96 15.51 11.46 -7.44
CA LYS A 96 15.32 12.18 -8.69
C LYS A 96 14.47 13.44 -8.52
N HIS A 97 13.75 13.59 -7.40
CA HIS A 97 12.82 14.70 -7.14
C HIS A 97 11.73 14.82 -8.23
N GLU A 98 11.42 13.69 -8.88
CA GLU A 98 10.50 13.59 -10.01
C GLU A 98 9.13 13.12 -9.52
N ILE A 99 8.37 14.02 -8.90
CA ILE A 99 7.11 13.69 -8.20
C ILE A 99 6.05 13.15 -9.17
N GLY A 100 5.99 13.63 -10.42
CA GLY A 100 5.07 13.16 -11.45
C GLY A 100 5.32 11.71 -11.85
N PHE A 101 6.59 11.32 -12.06
CA PHE A 101 6.94 9.92 -12.31
C PHE A 101 6.68 9.03 -11.10
N ALA A 102 6.97 9.50 -9.89
CA ALA A 102 6.62 8.79 -8.67
C ALA A 102 5.09 8.60 -8.54
N LEU A 103 4.29 9.57 -8.99
CA LEU A 103 2.84 9.46 -9.02
C LEU A 103 2.36 8.45 -10.07
N ALA A 104 2.95 8.46 -11.26
CA ALA A 104 2.65 7.49 -12.32
C ALA A 104 2.99 6.06 -11.86
N ASP A 105 4.16 5.88 -11.27
CA ASP A 105 4.62 4.59 -10.72
C ASP A 105 3.68 4.08 -9.62
N ILE A 106 3.35 4.89 -8.60
CA ILE A 106 2.49 4.44 -7.51
C ILE A 106 1.04 4.17 -7.96
N THR A 107 0.56 4.88 -8.98
CA THR A 107 -0.76 4.64 -9.56
C THR A 107 -0.78 3.34 -10.35
N ALA A 108 0.25 3.07 -11.15
CA ALA A 108 0.40 1.80 -11.86
C ALA A 108 0.62 0.63 -10.88
N LEU A 109 1.36 0.85 -9.79
CA LEU A 109 1.56 -0.09 -8.70
C LEU A 109 0.22 -0.51 -8.08
N LEU A 110 -0.74 0.40 -7.90
CA LEU A 110 -2.08 0.04 -7.40
C LEU A 110 -2.76 -0.98 -8.31
N GLY A 111 -2.66 -0.81 -9.64
CA GLY A 111 -3.21 -1.76 -10.61
C GLY A 111 -2.54 -3.13 -10.53
N VAL A 112 -1.21 -3.17 -10.50
CA VAL A 112 -0.45 -4.42 -10.35
C VAL A 112 -0.71 -5.09 -9.01
N LEU A 113 -0.85 -4.31 -7.93
CA LEU A 113 -1.18 -4.80 -6.61
C LEU A 113 -2.59 -5.39 -6.57
N SER A 114 -3.59 -4.74 -7.18
CA SER A 114 -4.93 -5.32 -7.32
C SER A 114 -4.90 -6.64 -8.08
N ALA A 115 -4.17 -6.72 -9.20
CA ALA A 115 -4.00 -7.96 -9.95
C ALA A 115 -3.31 -9.05 -9.12
N THR A 116 -2.30 -8.68 -8.33
CA THR A 116 -1.60 -9.59 -7.40
C THR A 116 -2.55 -10.12 -6.34
N ILE A 117 -3.38 -9.27 -5.73
CA ILE A 117 -4.38 -9.67 -4.71
C ILE A 117 -5.38 -10.66 -5.30
N VAL A 118 -5.93 -10.38 -6.49
CA VAL A 118 -6.88 -11.28 -7.17
C VAL A 118 -6.23 -12.63 -7.50
N SER A 119 -5.00 -12.60 -8.03
CA SER A 119 -4.26 -13.82 -8.36
C SER A 119 -3.90 -14.63 -7.10
N PHE A 120 -3.51 -13.95 -6.02
CA PHE A 120 -3.22 -14.57 -4.73
C PHE A 120 -4.48 -15.17 -4.12
N HIS A 121 -5.64 -14.53 -4.26
CA HIS A 121 -6.90 -15.02 -3.70
C HIS A 121 -7.33 -16.36 -4.31
N GLN A 122 -7.02 -16.59 -5.60
CA GLN A 122 -7.30 -17.87 -6.27
C GLN A 122 -6.47 -19.03 -5.72
N VAL A 123 -5.28 -18.76 -5.17
CA VAL A 123 -4.38 -19.78 -4.61
C VAL A 123 -4.54 -19.87 -3.09
N SER A 124 -4.59 -18.73 -2.42
CA SER A 124 -4.70 -18.58 -0.97
C SER A 124 -5.44 -17.29 -0.59
N PRO A 125 -6.70 -17.38 -0.16
CA PRO A 125 -7.45 -16.23 0.37
C PRO A 125 -6.71 -15.56 1.52
N THR A 126 -6.06 -16.32 2.40
CA THR A 126 -5.27 -15.78 3.52
C THR A 126 -4.15 -14.86 3.04
N ALA A 127 -3.41 -15.26 1.99
CA ALA A 127 -2.34 -14.44 1.43
C ALA A 127 -2.87 -13.15 0.80
N ALA A 128 -4.04 -13.21 0.15
CA ALA A 128 -4.69 -12.03 -0.40
C ALA A 128 -5.12 -11.04 0.71
N TYR A 129 -5.70 -11.53 1.80
CA TYR A 129 -6.08 -10.68 2.93
C TYR A 129 -4.88 -10.01 3.62
N LEU A 130 -3.72 -10.67 3.66
CA LEU A 130 -2.48 -10.06 4.18
C LEU A 130 -2.01 -8.86 3.34
N LEU A 131 -2.38 -8.78 2.07
CA LEU A 131 -2.05 -7.66 1.18
C LEU A 131 -3.06 -6.51 1.25
N VAL A 132 -4.21 -6.68 1.92
CA VAL A 132 -5.22 -5.61 2.04
C VAL A 132 -4.69 -4.38 2.81
N PRO A 133 -3.98 -4.52 3.95
CA PRO A 133 -3.34 -3.39 4.60
C PRO A 133 -2.32 -2.68 3.70
N TYR A 134 -1.60 -3.44 2.87
CA TYR A 134 -0.66 -2.87 1.90
C TYR A 134 -1.37 -2.06 0.81
N PHE A 135 -2.51 -2.54 0.32
CA PHE A 135 -3.34 -1.80 -0.63
C PHE A 135 -3.86 -0.49 -0.04
N GLY A 136 -4.36 -0.53 1.20
CA GLY A 136 -4.82 0.67 1.91
C GLY A 136 -3.70 1.70 2.12
N TRP A 137 -2.50 1.24 2.51
CA TRP A 137 -1.35 2.13 2.65
C TRP A 137 -0.87 2.70 1.31
N SER A 138 -0.89 1.90 0.24
CA SER A 138 -0.52 2.36 -1.11
C SER A 138 -1.50 3.41 -1.63
N LEU A 139 -2.81 3.24 -1.38
CA LEU A 139 -3.84 4.24 -1.66
C LEU A 139 -3.56 5.57 -0.94
N PHE A 140 -3.24 5.49 0.35
CA PHE A 140 -2.86 6.64 1.15
C PHE A 140 -1.63 7.35 0.57
N ALA A 141 -0.59 6.59 0.25
CA ALA A 141 0.64 7.13 -0.35
C ALA A 141 0.40 7.74 -1.75
N THR A 142 -0.51 7.18 -2.54
CA THR A 142 -0.94 7.78 -3.83
C THR A 142 -1.59 9.13 -3.61
N GLY A 143 -2.56 9.22 -2.68
CA GLY A 143 -3.19 10.49 -2.32
C GLY A 143 -2.19 11.53 -1.79
N LEU A 144 -1.18 11.07 -1.04
CA LEU A 144 -0.13 11.94 -0.49
C LEU A 144 0.75 12.50 -1.61
N THR A 145 1.23 11.61 -2.49
CA THR A 145 2.04 11.97 -3.65
C THR A 145 1.29 12.94 -4.55
N LEU A 146 0.00 12.69 -4.81
CA LEU A 146 -0.85 13.56 -5.60
C LEU A 146 -1.05 14.93 -4.96
N SER A 147 -1.25 14.98 -3.64
CA SER A 147 -1.40 16.24 -2.92
C SER A 147 -0.12 17.07 -2.93
N ILE A 148 1.04 16.41 -2.74
CA ILE A 148 2.34 17.07 -2.85
C ILE A 148 2.57 17.57 -4.28
N TYR A 149 2.24 16.77 -5.30
CA TYR A 149 2.32 17.17 -6.71
C TYR A 149 1.47 18.42 -7.01
N LYS A 150 0.22 18.45 -6.54
CA LYS A 150 -0.70 19.58 -6.73
C LYS A 150 -0.17 20.84 -6.02
N LYS A 151 0.34 20.72 -4.78
CA LYS A 151 0.84 21.84 -3.97
C LYS A 151 2.23 22.38 -4.35
N ASN A 152 3.05 21.61 -5.08
CA ASN A 152 4.43 21.98 -5.40
C ASN A 152 4.69 22.01 -6.92
N PRO A 153 4.13 22.99 -7.66
CA PRO A 153 4.25 23.07 -9.12
C PRO A 153 5.70 23.15 -9.62
N LYS A 154 6.62 23.70 -8.82
CA LYS A 154 8.06 23.80 -9.15
C LYS A 154 8.83 22.48 -9.02
N HIS A 155 8.25 21.48 -8.36
CA HIS A 155 8.89 20.19 -8.06
C HIS A 155 8.10 19.01 -8.65
N ARG A 156 7.23 19.26 -9.64
CA ARG A 156 6.42 18.21 -10.28
C ARG A 156 7.26 17.19 -11.05
N GLY A 157 8.53 17.48 -11.29
CA GLY A 157 9.37 16.74 -12.22
C GLY A 157 9.60 17.56 -13.47
N THR A 158 10.85 17.65 -13.90
CA THR A 158 11.24 18.52 -15.01
C THR A 158 11.63 17.70 -16.22
N LEU A 159 10.72 17.67 -17.18
CA LEU A 159 11.07 18.00 -18.56
C LEU A 159 10.74 19.48 -18.86
N ASN A 160 10.97 20.38 -17.89
CA ASN A 160 10.84 21.82 -18.15
C ASN A 160 11.87 22.32 -19.20
N HIS A 161 12.84 21.47 -19.56
CA HIS A 161 13.88 21.74 -20.57
C HIS A 161 13.86 20.80 -21.78
N GLU A 162 13.05 19.74 -21.82
CA GLU A 162 12.88 18.91 -23.03
C GLU A 162 11.60 19.32 -23.75
N GLU A 163 11.70 20.13 -24.79
CA GLU A 163 10.58 20.37 -25.69
C GLU A 163 10.54 19.26 -26.75
N GLY A 164 9.40 18.60 -26.91
CA GLY A 164 9.24 17.55 -27.92
C GLY A 164 8.21 16.46 -27.57
N PRO A 165 8.04 15.47 -28.45
CA PRO A 165 7.02 14.41 -28.32
C PRO A 165 7.22 13.52 -27.08
N LEU A 166 8.44 13.43 -26.54
CA LEU A 166 8.73 12.70 -25.30
C LEU A 166 8.07 13.36 -24.08
N LYS A 167 8.18 14.69 -23.97
CA LYS A 167 7.52 15.45 -22.91
C LYS A 167 6.01 15.32 -22.97
N GLU A 168 5.43 15.45 -24.16
CA GLU A 168 3.98 15.29 -24.34
C GLU A 168 3.48 13.90 -23.93
N GLY A 169 4.24 12.84 -24.25
CA GLY A 169 3.92 11.48 -23.82
C GLY A 169 3.98 11.30 -22.29
N ILE A 170 4.97 11.91 -21.65
CA ILE A 170 5.14 11.88 -20.19
C ILE A 170 4.02 12.66 -19.51
N ASP A 171 3.71 13.88 -19.97
CA ASP A 171 2.63 14.71 -19.41
C ASP A 171 1.29 13.97 -19.50
N LYS A 172 0.98 13.34 -20.64
CA LYS A 172 -0.22 12.50 -20.80
C LYS A 172 -0.24 11.31 -19.82
N THR A 173 0.91 10.68 -19.59
CA THR A 173 1.01 9.55 -18.66
C THR A 173 0.76 9.99 -17.22
N VAL A 174 1.34 11.13 -16.82
CA VAL A 174 1.13 11.71 -15.49
C VAL A 174 -0.32 12.18 -15.32
N GLU A 175 -0.92 12.81 -16.34
CA GLU A 175 -2.33 13.20 -16.32
C GLU A 175 -3.26 12.00 -16.20
N ALA A 176 -3.03 10.95 -16.99
CA ALA A 176 -3.77 9.69 -16.88
C ALA A 176 -3.62 9.09 -15.47
N ALA A 177 -2.43 9.15 -14.88
CA ALA A 177 -2.19 8.70 -13.52
C ALA A 177 -2.94 9.56 -12.49
N ILE A 178 -2.98 10.89 -12.65
CA ILE A 178 -3.77 11.79 -11.78
C ILE A 178 -5.24 11.42 -11.82
N VAL A 179 -5.82 11.30 -13.01
CA VAL A 179 -7.23 10.94 -13.20
C VAL A 179 -7.53 9.57 -12.60
N THR A 180 -6.63 8.60 -12.83
CA THR A 180 -6.77 7.24 -12.31
C THR A 180 -6.66 7.23 -10.78
N ALA A 181 -5.71 7.97 -10.22
CA ALA A 181 -5.53 8.10 -8.78
C ALA A 181 -6.75 8.73 -8.11
N ASP A 182 -7.23 9.87 -8.61
CA ASP A 182 -8.42 10.56 -8.07
C ASP A 182 -9.64 9.62 -8.10
N LYS A 183 -9.89 8.95 -9.23
CA LYS A 183 -10.98 7.98 -9.36
C LYS A 183 -10.82 6.77 -8.43
N THR A 184 -9.61 6.24 -8.29
CA THR A 184 -9.33 5.07 -7.44
C THR A 184 -9.54 5.41 -5.96
N ILE A 185 -9.15 6.61 -5.54
CA ILE A 185 -9.39 7.12 -4.20
C ILE A 185 -10.89 7.28 -3.94
N GLU A 186 -11.64 7.87 -4.89
CA GLU A 186 -13.10 8.04 -4.79
C GLU A 186 -13.85 6.70 -4.69
N LEU A 187 -13.49 5.75 -5.55
CA LEU A 187 -14.08 4.40 -5.49
C LEU A 187 -13.78 3.71 -4.15
N SER A 188 -12.56 3.90 -3.63
CA SER A 188 -12.13 3.30 -2.37
C SER A 188 -12.83 3.92 -1.15
N SER A 189 -13.06 5.23 -1.14
CA SER A 189 -13.83 5.88 -0.07
C SER A 189 -15.30 5.45 -0.10
N ALA A 190 -15.92 5.41 -1.28
CA ALA A 190 -17.29 4.93 -1.44
C ALA A 190 -17.45 3.47 -1.00
N ALA A 191 -16.47 2.61 -1.30
CA ALA A 191 -16.47 1.23 -0.83
C ALA A 191 -16.37 1.15 0.71
N ALA A 192 -15.49 1.94 1.33
CA ALA A 192 -15.33 1.99 2.78
C ALA A 192 -16.60 2.43 3.51
N ASP A 193 -17.32 3.42 2.97
CA ASP A 193 -18.57 3.90 3.56
C ASP A 193 -19.68 2.85 3.48
N LYS A 194 -19.80 2.13 2.36
CA LYS A 194 -20.72 0.98 2.25
C LYS A 194 -20.40 -0.12 3.25
N THR A 195 -19.11 -0.44 3.45
CA THR A 195 -18.70 -1.44 4.44
C THR A 195 -19.06 -1.00 5.86
N LYS A 196 -18.87 0.28 6.22
CA LYS A 196 -19.30 0.82 7.52
C LYS A 196 -20.81 0.75 7.70
N GLU A 197 -21.58 1.10 6.68
CA GLU A 197 -23.05 1.03 6.71
C GLU A 197 -23.53 -0.41 6.93
N ALA A 198 -22.98 -1.37 6.19
CA ALA A 198 -23.28 -2.79 6.35
C ALA A 198 -22.91 -3.31 7.75
N ALA A 199 -21.75 -2.90 8.28
CA ALA A 199 -21.33 -3.26 9.64
C ALA A 199 -22.25 -2.67 10.72
N SER A 200 -22.73 -1.43 10.56
CA SER A 200 -23.72 -0.83 11.46
C SER A 200 -25.03 -1.60 11.43
N LYS A 201 -25.57 -1.86 10.25
CA LYS A 201 -26.81 -2.65 10.08
C LYS A 201 -26.69 -4.05 10.67
N ALA A 202 -25.55 -4.70 10.50
CA ALA A 202 -25.28 -6.00 11.11
C ALA A 202 -25.28 -5.92 12.64
N LYS A 203 -24.65 -4.89 13.22
CA LYS A 203 -24.64 -4.64 14.67
C LYS A 203 -26.04 -4.40 15.24
N ASP A 204 -26.88 -3.68 14.51
CA ASP A 204 -28.28 -3.40 14.91
C ASP A 204 -29.18 -4.64 14.73
N ALA A 205 -28.81 -5.58 13.85
CA ALA A 205 -29.52 -6.83 13.61
C ALA A 205 -29.07 -7.98 14.53
N VAL A 206 -27.97 -7.84 15.29
CA VAL A 206 -27.62 -8.82 16.34
C VAL A 206 -28.66 -8.68 17.46
N PRO A 207 -29.48 -9.70 17.74
CA PRO A 207 -30.35 -9.67 18.90
C PRO A 207 -29.48 -9.42 20.13
N LYS A 208 -29.84 -8.45 20.97
CA LYS A 208 -29.22 -8.34 22.30
C LYS A 208 -29.37 -9.71 22.95
N LEU A 209 -28.27 -10.45 23.05
CA LEU A 209 -28.19 -11.61 23.91
C LEU A 209 -28.38 -11.06 25.31
N ASP A 210 -29.62 -11.06 25.77
CA ASP A 210 -29.96 -10.95 27.16
C ASP A 210 -29.32 -12.17 27.82
N LEU A 211 -28.07 -12.01 28.25
CA LEU A 211 -27.44 -12.91 29.20
C LEU A 211 -28.15 -12.66 30.53
N GLY A 212 -29.40 -13.11 30.59
CA GLY A 212 -30.23 -13.04 31.78
C GLY A 212 -29.41 -13.57 32.93
N GLY A 213 -29.06 -12.65 33.84
CA GLY A 213 -28.35 -12.98 35.06
C GLY A 213 -29.22 -13.92 35.86
N THR A 214 -28.95 -15.22 35.79
CA THR A 214 -29.37 -16.16 36.82
C THR A 214 -28.42 -15.98 38.01
N SER A 215 -28.53 -14.83 38.68
CA SER A 215 -28.12 -14.74 40.08
C SER A 215 -29.25 -15.33 40.91
N ASP A 216 -29.35 -16.67 40.93
CA ASP A 216 -30.11 -17.38 41.97
C ASP A 216 -29.11 -18.07 42.91
N PRO A 217 -28.84 -17.50 44.09
CA PRO A 217 -27.99 -18.12 45.11
C PRO A 217 -28.72 -19.14 46.00
N ALA A 218 -29.98 -19.50 45.72
CA ALA A 218 -30.79 -20.32 46.63
C ALA A 218 -30.69 -21.86 46.44
N ALA A 219 -29.56 -22.38 45.97
CA ALA A 219 -29.30 -23.84 45.89
C ALA A 219 -28.14 -24.27 46.81
N LYS A 220 -28.07 -23.69 48.01
CA LYS A 220 -27.36 -24.25 49.16
C LYS A 220 -28.34 -24.30 50.32
N GLU A 221 -28.44 -25.47 50.93
CA GLU A 221 -29.30 -25.85 52.07
C GLU A 221 -30.70 -26.39 51.72
N ALA A 222 -30.73 -27.68 51.39
CA ALA A 222 -31.62 -28.68 51.99
C ALA A 222 -31.07 -30.09 51.74
#